data_AF-A0A9P1F406-F1
#
_entry.id   AF-A0A9P1F406-F1
#
_cell.length_a   1.000
_cell.length_b   1.000
_cell.length_c   1.000
_cell.angle_alpha   90.00
_cell.angle_beta   90.00
_cell.angle_gamma   90.00
#
_symmetry.space_group_name_H-M   'P 1'
#
loop_
_entity.id
_entity.type
_entity.pdbx_description
1 polymer ?
#
loop_
_entity_poly.entity_id
_entity_poly.type
_entity_poly.pdbx_seq_one_letter_code
_entity_poly.pdbx_strand_id
1 'polypeptide(L)'
;MSSEDRVQQLKDELAQLKDKFVQAKQATEAARQVQKTLVQRSREVELEFERNKRIEIEGQRSDEIQRARDEGKQLQEKILLFPEIEKDLQKQCDKIYIAKDRERELHKSLKGLKWHMADNPVSCGATCKVCMEKFKMEDKTPRLLECGHTFCEDCLNKMIEGGGERFGRIRCPQCRRLCRVENWQTWKLTLNLALL
;
A
#
# COMPACT_ATOMS: atom_id res chain seq x y z
N MET A 1 -21.85 26.26 -116.20
CA MET A 1 -21.71 27.28 -115.14
C MET A 1 -21.23 28.56 -115.77
N SER A 2 -21.94 29.67 -115.55
CA SER A 2 -21.49 30.99 -115.96
C SER A 2 -20.21 31.35 -115.19
N SER A 3 -19.35 32.19 -115.77
CA SER A 3 -18.22 32.80 -115.05
C SER A 3 -18.68 33.52 -113.78
N GLU A 4 -19.89 34.07 -113.77
CA GLU A 4 -20.49 34.74 -112.62
C GLU A 4 -20.85 33.78 -111.48
N ASP A 5 -21.40 32.60 -111.79
CA ASP A 5 -21.74 31.56 -110.78
C ASP A 5 -20.50 31.13 -110.00
N ARG A 6 -19.38 30.98 -110.71
CA ARG A 6 -18.10 30.57 -110.12
C ARG A 6 -17.51 31.65 -109.22
N VAL A 7 -17.67 32.92 -109.59
CA VAL A 7 -17.26 34.03 -108.73
C VAL A 7 -18.10 34.08 -107.45
N GLN A 8 -19.41 33.83 -107.54
CA GLN A 8 -20.27 33.83 -106.37
C GLN A 8 -19.95 32.67 -105.43
N GLN A 9 -19.73 31.46 -105.96
CA GLN A 9 -19.31 30.30 -105.16
C GLN A 9 -18.02 30.57 -104.39
N LEU A 10 -17.00 31.17 -105.05
CA LEU A 10 -15.73 31.50 -104.39
C LEU A 10 -15.91 32.57 -103.30
N LYS A 11 -16.84 33.52 -103.45
CA LYS A 11 -17.16 34.49 -102.40
C LYS A 11 -17.77 33.82 -101.17
N ASP A 12 -18.68 32.89 -101.39
CA ASP A 12 -19.35 32.15 -100.31
C ASP A 12 -18.36 31.26 -99.56
N GLU A 13 -17.48 30.55 -100.28
CA GLU A 13 -16.37 29.77 -99.70
C GLU A 13 -15.43 30.67 -98.88
N LEU A 14 -15.09 31.85 -99.39
CA LEU A 14 -14.21 32.80 -98.71
C LEU A 14 -14.87 33.40 -97.45
N ALA A 15 -16.19 33.61 -97.45
CA ALA A 15 -16.93 34.02 -96.27
C ALA A 15 -16.91 32.93 -95.18
N GLN A 16 -17.16 31.66 -95.55
CA GLN A 16 -17.09 30.54 -94.61
C GLN A 16 -15.70 30.35 -94.00
N LEU A 17 -14.64 30.52 -94.79
CA LEU A 17 -13.27 30.44 -94.30
C LEU A 17 -12.94 31.57 -93.32
N LYS A 18 -13.43 32.79 -93.55
CA LYS A 18 -13.28 33.91 -92.61
C LYS A 18 -13.97 33.64 -91.29
N ASP A 19 -15.19 33.13 -91.31
CA ASP A 19 -15.94 32.79 -90.09
C ASP A 19 -15.22 31.72 -89.28
N LYS A 20 -14.75 30.65 -89.93
CA LYS A 20 -13.94 29.60 -89.28
C LYS A 20 -12.64 30.17 -88.68
N PHE A 21 -11.97 31.09 -89.37
CA PHE A 21 -10.76 31.74 -88.87
C PHE A 21 -11.05 32.58 -87.61
N VAL A 22 -12.15 33.35 -87.60
CA VAL A 22 -12.57 34.14 -86.43
C VAL A 22 -12.88 33.22 -85.24
N GLN A 23 -13.63 32.15 -85.46
CA GLN A 23 -13.94 31.16 -84.42
C GLN A 23 -12.68 30.50 -83.88
N ALA A 24 -11.76 30.07 -84.75
CA ALA A 24 -10.49 29.48 -84.34
C ALA A 24 -9.67 30.47 -83.50
N LYS A 25 -9.55 31.73 -83.93
CA LYS A 25 -8.86 32.78 -83.17
C LYS A 25 -9.48 33.00 -81.78
N GLN A 26 -10.81 33.07 -81.71
CA GLN A 26 -11.53 33.21 -80.43
C GLN A 26 -11.30 32.01 -79.52
N ALA A 27 -11.32 30.78 -80.05
CA ALA A 27 -11.04 29.57 -79.30
C ALA A 27 -9.61 29.58 -78.74
N THR A 28 -8.61 30.03 -79.51
CA THR A 28 -7.22 30.15 -79.04
C THR A 28 -7.08 31.20 -77.94
N GLU A 29 -7.75 32.35 -78.08
CA GLU A 29 -7.75 33.40 -77.05
C GLU A 29 -8.42 32.91 -75.75
N ALA A 30 -9.54 32.18 -75.88
CA ALA A 30 -10.22 31.55 -74.76
C ALA A 30 -9.33 30.51 -74.06
N ALA A 31 -8.64 29.65 -74.83
CA ALA A 31 -7.69 28.68 -74.28
C ALA A 31 -6.54 29.38 -73.55
N ARG A 32 -6.01 30.48 -74.10
CA ARG A 32 -4.97 31.29 -73.45
C ARG A 32 -5.47 31.90 -72.14
N GLN A 33 -6.71 32.35 -72.10
CA GLN A 33 -7.33 32.87 -70.88
C GLN A 33 -7.49 31.77 -69.82
N VAL A 34 -7.98 30.60 -70.21
CA VAL A 34 -8.07 29.43 -69.31
C VAL A 34 -6.70 29.05 -68.78
N GLN A 35 -5.66 29.03 -69.62
CA GLN A 35 -4.30 28.72 -69.18
C GLN A 35 -3.77 29.73 -68.14
N LYS A 36 -4.02 31.04 -68.33
CA LYS A 36 -3.68 32.05 -67.32
C LYS A 36 -4.40 31.81 -66.00
N THR A 37 -5.70 31.54 -66.06
CA THR A 37 -6.51 31.25 -64.87
C THR A 37 -6.05 29.98 -64.17
N LEU A 38 -5.71 28.93 -64.92
CA LEU A 38 -5.19 27.68 -64.37
C LEU A 38 -3.90 27.94 -63.59
N VAL A 39 -2.93 28.65 -64.18
CA VAL A 39 -1.67 28.98 -63.50
C VAL A 39 -1.92 29.80 -62.23
N GLN A 40 -2.82 30.77 -62.30
CA GLN A 40 -3.20 31.56 -61.13
C GLN A 40 -3.82 30.68 -60.02
N ARG A 41 -4.79 29.83 -60.37
CA ARG A 41 -5.47 28.95 -59.41
C ARG A 41 -4.53 27.90 -58.83
N SER A 42 -3.63 27.33 -59.61
CA SER A 42 -2.60 26.41 -59.11
C SER A 42 -1.74 27.09 -58.03
N ARG A 43 -1.33 28.35 -58.27
CA ARG A 43 -0.58 29.12 -57.27
C ARG A 43 -1.39 29.42 -56.00
N GLU A 44 -2.68 29.73 -56.14
CA GLU A 44 -3.57 29.95 -54.99
C GLU A 44 -3.70 28.67 -54.13
N VAL A 45 -3.83 27.50 -54.76
CA VAL A 45 -3.89 26.22 -54.07
C VAL A 45 -2.61 25.93 -53.28
N GLU A 46 -1.44 26.19 -53.87
CA GLU A 46 -0.15 26.03 -53.17
C GLU A 46 -0.03 26.93 -51.93
N LEU A 47 -0.45 28.19 -52.05
CA LEU A 47 -0.42 29.14 -50.94
C LEU A 47 -1.37 28.74 -49.80
N GLU A 48 -2.59 28.31 -50.13
CA GLU A 48 -3.55 27.84 -49.13
C GLU A 48 -3.10 26.54 -48.47
N PHE A 49 -2.45 25.63 -49.20
CA PHE A 49 -1.85 24.43 -48.61
C PHE A 49 -0.80 24.77 -47.55
N GLU A 50 0.14 25.66 -47.87
CA GLU A 50 1.17 26.11 -46.94
C GLU A 50 0.58 26.91 -45.75
N ARG A 51 -0.51 27.64 -45.96
CA ARG A 51 -1.24 28.32 -44.89
C ARG A 51 -1.88 27.31 -43.93
N ASN A 52 -2.60 26.32 -44.46
CA ASN A 52 -3.23 25.27 -43.65
C ASN A 52 -2.21 24.48 -42.84
N LYS A 53 -1.07 24.16 -43.43
CA LYS A 53 0.05 23.52 -42.74
C LYS A 53 0.58 24.34 -41.56
N ARG A 54 0.69 25.67 -41.70
CA ARG A 54 1.08 26.56 -40.59
C ARG A 54 0.04 26.56 -39.48
N ILE A 55 -1.24 26.67 -39.83
CA ILE A 55 -2.34 26.66 -38.86
C ILE A 55 -2.35 25.35 -38.07
N GLU A 56 -2.14 24.21 -38.74
CA GLU A 56 -2.06 22.90 -38.10
C GLU A 56 -0.91 22.83 -37.09
N ILE A 57 0.29 23.29 -37.48
CA ILE A 57 1.47 23.34 -36.58
C ILE A 57 1.22 24.27 -35.39
N GLU A 58 0.63 25.45 -35.62
CA GLU A 58 0.27 26.38 -34.54
C GLU A 58 -0.79 25.79 -33.60
N GLY A 59 -1.77 25.07 -34.14
CA GLY A 59 -2.75 24.32 -33.36
C GLY A 59 -2.10 23.27 -32.46
N GLN A 60 -1.22 22.43 -33.02
CA GLN A 60 -0.47 21.43 -32.26
C GLN A 60 0.36 22.06 -31.12
N ARG A 61 1.05 23.18 -31.39
CA ARG A 61 1.80 23.92 -30.37
C ARG A 61 0.88 24.48 -29.27
N SER A 62 -0.31 24.97 -29.63
CA SER A 62 -1.30 25.46 -28.68
C SER A 62 -1.75 24.34 -27.74
N ASP A 63 -2.04 23.16 -28.29
CA ASP A 63 -2.45 21.99 -27.52
C ASP A 63 -1.33 21.50 -26.60
N GLU A 64 -0.07 21.51 -27.05
CA GLU A 64 1.11 21.20 -26.21
C GLU A 64 1.26 22.16 -25.04
N ILE A 65 1.14 23.47 -25.29
CA ILE A 65 1.19 24.50 -24.24
C ILE A 65 0.05 24.29 -23.24
N GLN A 66 -1.15 23.96 -23.72
CA GLN A 66 -2.29 23.73 -22.86
C GLN A 66 -2.10 22.50 -21.97
N ARG A 67 -1.60 21.38 -22.53
CA ARG A 67 -1.23 20.19 -21.75
C ARG A 67 -0.20 20.52 -20.67
N ALA A 68 0.88 21.21 -21.03
CA ALA A 68 1.92 21.60 -20.06
C ALA A 68 1.35 22.50 -18.94
N ARG A 69 0.41 23.40 -19.24
CA ARG A 69 -0.29 24.21 -18.23
C ARG A 69 -1.14 23.35 -17.31
N ASP A 70 -1.89 22.40 -17.84
CA ASP A 70 -2.76 21.54 -17.05
C ASP A 70 -1.95 20.58 -16.16
N GLU A 71 -0.85 20.03 -16.66
CA GLU A 71 0.15 19.30 -15.86
C GLU A 71 0.73 20.18 -14.74
N GLY A 72 1.09 21.43 -15.05
CA GLY A 72 1.56 22.41 -14.08
C GLY A 72 0.55 22.66 -12.95
N LYS A 73 -0.74 22.79 -13.28
CA LYS A 73 -1.82 22.93 -12.29
C LYS A 73 -1.95 21.70 -11.40
N GLN A 74 -1.92 20.50 -11.98
CA GLN A 74 -1.99 19.26 -11.20
C GLN A 74 -0.80 19.11 -10.25
N LEU A 75 0.40 19.49 -10.69
CA LEU A 75 1.59 19.51 -9.83
C LEU A 75 1.44 20.54 -8.72
N GLN A 76 0.90 21.72 -9.01
CA GLN A 76 0.64 22.75 -8.01
C GLN A 76 -0.35 22.30 -6.95
N GLU A 77 -1.43 21.61 -7.33
CA GLU A 77 -2.38 21.00 -6.37
C GLU A 77 -1.69 19.97 -5.48
N LYS A 78 -0.80 19.14 -6.03
CA LYS A 78 0.00 18.20 -5.24
C LYS A 78 0.95 18.92 -4.29
N ILE A 79 1.61 20.00 -4.73
CA ILE A 79 2.50 20.83 -3.89
C ILE A 79 1.74 21.39 -2.68
N LEU A 80 0.49 21.82 -2.87
CA LEU A 80 -0.34 22.34 -1.78
C LEU A 80 -0.63 21.31 -0.68
N LEU A 81 -0.55 20.01 -0.98
CA LEU A 81 -0.75 18.93 0.00
C LEU A 81 0.52 18.59 0.82
N PHE A 82 1.72 19.03 0.40
CA PHE A 82 2.97 18.72 1.12
C PHE A 82 2.97 19.14 2.60
N PRO A 83 2.45 20.32 3.00
CA PRO A 83 2.42 20.72 4.40
C PRO A 83 1.61 19.80 5.31
N GLU A 84 0.55 19.16 4.78
CA GLU A 84 -0.25 18.20 5.53
C GLU A 84 0.51 16.88 5.72
N ILE A 85 1.18 16.41 4.66
CA ILE A 85 2.04 15.23 4.70
C ILE A 85 3.19 15.44 5.71
N GLU A 86 3.84 16.61 5.70
CA GLU A 86 4.91 16.95 6.65
C GLU A 86 4.41 16.97 8.09
N LYS A 87 3.23 17.58 8.35
CA LYS A 87 2.62 17.58 9.69
C LYS A 87 2.32 16.18 10.18
N ASP A 88 1.80 15.32 9.32
CA ASP A 88 1.48 13.95 9.71
C ASP A 88 2.73 13.11 9.93
N LEU A 89 3.78 13.32 9.14
CA LEU A 89 5.09 12.72 9.37
C LEU A 89 5.67 13.17 10.72
N GLN A 90 5.59 14.45 11.05
CA GLN A 90 6.05 14.97 12.34
C GLN A 90 5.31 14.31 13.51
N LYS A 91 3.97 14.21 13.44
CA LYS A 91 3.18 13.51 14.46
C LYS A 91 3.60 12.05 14.62
N GLN A 92 3.96 11.36 13.54
CA GLN A 92 4.46 9.99 13.62
C GLN A 92 5.83 9.93 14.29
N CYS A 93 6.74 10.82 13.94
CA CYS A 93 8.04 10.95 14.60
C CYS A 93 7.90 11.18 16.11
N ASP A 94 7.00 12.08 16.53
CA ASP A 94 6.74 12.37 17.94
C ASP A 94 6.23 11.12 18.70
N LYS A 95 5.31 10.36 18.09
CA LYS A 95 4.82 9.08 18.64
C LYS A 95 5.95 8.07 18.82
N ILE A 96 6.83 7.93 17.83
CA ILE A 96 7.98 7.03 17.89
C ILE A 96 8.94 7.47 18.99
N TYR A 97 9.22 8.77 19.10
CA TYR A 97 10.08 9.31 20.14
C TYR A 97 9.55 9.00 21.54
N ILE A 98 8.26 9.25 21.79
CA ILE A 98 7.60 8.94 23.07
C ILE A 98 7.67 7.43 23.36
N ALA A 99 7.42 6.57 22.36
CA ALA A 99 7.49 5.13 22.54
C ALA A 99 8.91 4.66 22.90
N LYS A 100 9.93 5.18 22.21
CA LYS A 100 11.34 4.90 22.51
C LYS A 100 11.74 5.40 23.90
N ASP A 101 11.20 6.53 24.33
CA ASP A 101 11.48 7.06 25.66
C ASP A 101 10.90 6.14 26.76
N ARG A 102 9.65 5.70 26.58
CA ARG A 102 9.02 4.70 27.47
C ARG A 102 9.79 3.39 27.50
N GLU A 103 10.28 2.92 26.37
CA GLU A 103 11.13 1.72 26.29
C GLU A 103 12.42 1.88 27.09
N ARG A 104 13.09 3.04 26.98
CA ARG A 104 14.27 3.36 27.80
C ARG A 104 13.96 3.36 29.29
N GLU A 105 12.85 3.98 29.69
CA GLU A 105 12.43 4.02 31.10
C GLU A 105 12.11 2.62 31.63
N LEU A 106 11.36 1.81 30.87
CA LEU A 106 11.09 0.41 31.21
C LEU A 106 12.39 -0.39 31.35
N HIS A 107 13.34 -0.20 30.44
CA HIS A 107 14.63 -0.87 30.48
C HIS A 107 15.47 -0.44 31.71
N LYS A 108 15.42 0.83 32.09
CA LYS A 108 16.03 1.32 33.35
C LYS A 108 15.35 0.69 34.56
N SER A 109 14.02 0.64 34.60
CA SER A 109 13.26 0.00 35.69
C SER A 109 13.57 -1.49 35.79
N LEU A 110 13.67 -2.20 34.67
CA LEU A 110 14.06 -3.62 34.62
C LEU A 110 15.50 -3.85 35.10
N LYS A 111 16.43 -2.93 34.80
CA LYS A 111 17.81 -3.00 35.33
C LYS A 111 17.89 -2.61 36.81
N GLY A 112 17.05 -1.68 37.26
CA GLY A 112 16.95 -1.21 38.64
C GLY A 112 16.24 -2.21 39.56
N LEU A 113 15.41 -3.08 38.99
CA LEU A 113 15.07 -4.38 39.57
C LEU A 113 16.34 -5.25 39.58
N LYS A 114 17.26 -4.95 40.50
CA LYS A 114 18.21 -5.93 40.99
C LYS A 114 17.37 -7.11 41.46
N TRP A 115 17.33 -8.16 40.66
CA TRP A 115 16.92 -9.46 41.14
C TRP A 115 17.83 -9.77 42.33
N HIS A 116 17.31 -9.65 43.55
CA HIS A 116 17.80 -10.41 44.70
C HIS A 116 17.53 -11.91 44.45
N MET A 117 18.03 -12.42 43.33
CA MET A 117 18.09 -13.84 42.99
C MET A 117 19.52 -14.38 43.15
N ALA A 118 20.49 -13.52 43.45
CA ALA A 118 21.86 -13.95 43.76
C ALA A 118 22.02 -14.49 45.19
N ASP A 119 21.08 -14.21 46.12
CA ASP A 119 21.18 -14.66 47.52
C ASP A 119 20.21 -15.79 47.90
N ASN A 120 19.45 -16.31 46.93
CA ASN A 120 18.80 -17.59 47.12
C ASN A 120 19.13 -18.46 45.91
N PRO A 121 20.24 -19.21 45.94
CA PRO A 121 20.46 -20.20 44.91
C PRO A 121 19.19 -21.05 44.86
N VAL A 122 18.59 -21.15 43.68
CA VAL A 122 17.73 -22.30 43.36
C VAL A 122 18.66 -23.50 43.41
N SER A 123 18.95 -23.93 44.64
CA SER A 123 19.75 -25.06 44.98
C SER A 123 18.94 -26.27 44.57
N CYS A 124 19.43 -26.94 43.53
CA CYS A 124 19.64 -28.38 43.53
C CYS A 124 18.67 -29.15 44.46
N GLY A 125 17.53 -29.56 43.91
CA GLY A 125 16.60 -30.49 44.54
C GLY A 125 15.54 -29.79 45.38
N ALA A 126 14.42 -29.42 44.75
CA ALA A 126 13.19 -29.18 45.49
C ALA A 126 12.79 -30.50 46.18
N THR A 127 13.00 -30.56 47.50
CA THR A 127 12.66 -31.70 48.32
C THR A 127 11.43 -31.40 49.17
N CYS A 128 10.61 -32.42 49.42
CA CYS A 128 9.52 -32.33 50.36
C CYS A 128 10.07 -32.03 51.77
N LYS A 129 9.60 -30.98 52.43
CA LYS A 129 10.08 -30.60 53.78
C LYS A 129 9.69 -31.58 54.91
N VAL A 130 8.95 -32.64 54.58
CA VAL A 130 8.48 -33.65 55.54
C VAL A 130 9.32 -34.92 55.44
N CYS A 131 9.46 -35.50 54.24
CA CYS A 131 10.30 -36.69 54.04
C CYS A 131 11.72 -36.38 53.54
N MET A 132 12.02 -35.12 53.20
CA MET A 132 13.29 -34.64 52.64
C MET A 132 13.69 -35.28 51.30
N GLU A 133 12.80 -36.01 50.64
CA GLU A 133 13.02 -36.59 49.33
C GLU A 133 12.71 -35.61 48.19
N LYS A 134 13.40 -35.76 47.04
CA LYS A 134 13.20 -34.93 45.84
C LYS A 134 11.81 -35.17 45.25
N PHE A 135 11.19 -34.10 44.77
CA PHE A 135 9.92 -34.23 44.05
C PHE A 135 10.11 -34.96 42.72
N LYS A 136 9.12 -35.78 42.36
CA LYS A 136 9.03 -36.56 41.11
C LYS A 136 7.57 -36.90 40.80
N MET A 137 7.25 -37.17 39.53
CA MET A 137 5.88 -37.33 39.04
C MET A 137 5.11 -38.55 39.58
N GLU A 138 5.79 -39.54 40.15
CA GLU A 138 5.15 -40.80 40.56
C GLU A 138 4.79 -40.78 42.06
N ASP A 139 5.76 -40.99 42.93
CA ASP A 139 5.60 -41.19 44.37
C ASP A 139 5.93 -39.94 45.21
N LYS A 140 6.54 -38.91 44.61
CA LYS A 140 6.83 -37.64 45.31
C LYS A 140 6.25 -36.44 44.58
N THR A 141 5.01 -36.56 44.14
CA THR A 141 4.33 -35.53 43.36
C THR A 141 4.09 -34.28 44.22
N PRO A 142 4.58 -33.09 43.83
CA PRO A 142 4.51 -31.87 44.64
C PRO A 142 3.11 -31.26 44.61
N ARG A 143 2.41 -31.22 45.75
CA ARG A 143 1.06 -30.68 45.91
C ARG A 143 1.04 -29.43 46.78
N LEU A 144 0.32 -28.41 46.33
CA LEU A 144 0.15 -27.13 47.03
C LEU A 144 -1.03 -27.19 48.01
N LEU A 145 -0.75 -26.78 49.24
CA LEU A 145 -1.80 -26.42 50.19
C LEU A 145 -2.33 -25.00 49.90
N GLU A 146 -3.54 -24.67 50.36
CA GLU A 146 -4.15 -23.33 50.23
C GLU A 146 -3.28 -22.18 50.80
N CYS A 147 -2.37 -22.50 51.71
CA CYS A 147 -1.40 -21.55 52.25
C CYS A 147 -0.22 -21.24 51.32
N GLY A 148 -0.10 -21.94 50.18
CA GLY A 148 1.00 -21.78 49.20
C GLY A 148 2.22 -22.67 49.43
N HIS A 149 2.25 -23.46 50.51
CA HIS A 149 3.35 -24.38 50.79
C HIS A 149 3.18 -25.72 50.05
N THR A 150 4.29 -26.31 49.60
CA THR A 150 4.29 -27.54 48.80
C THR A 150 4.88 -28.73 49.57
N PHE A 151 4.20 -29.87 49.50
CA PHE A 151 4.64 -31.15 50.07
C PHE A 151 4.37 -32.29 49.08
N CYS A 152 5.02 -33.44 49.25
CA CYS A 152 4.72 -34.57 48.38
C CYS A 152 3.37 -35.19 48.75
N GLU A 153 2.69 -35.73 47.74
CA GLU A 153 1.37 -36.34 47.88
C GLU A 153 1.34 -37.43 48.97
N ASP A 154 2.35 -38.30 49.01
CA ASP A 154 2.53 -39.32 50.04
C ASP A 154 2.51 -38.76 51.47
N CYS A 155 3.25 -37.66 51.71
CA CYS A 155 3.30 -37.05 53.03
C CYS A 155 1.96 -36.44 53.41
N LEU A 156 1.24 -35.86 52.45
CA LEU A 156 -0.09 -35.31 52.69
C LEU A 156 -1.10 -36.44 52.99
N ASN A 157 -1.02 -37.57 52.29
CA ASN A 157 -1.87 -38.74 52.57
C ASN A 157 -1.66 -39.27 53.98
N LYS A 158 -0.40 -39.44 54.40
CA LYS A 158 -0.06 -39.88 55.76
C LYS A 158 -0.55 -38.90 56.84
N MET A 159 -0.51 -37.59 56.58
CA MET A 159 -1.05 -36.60 57.52
C MET A 159 -2.56 -36.68 57.66
N ILE A 160 -3.26 -37.08 56.59
CA ILE A 160 -4.70 -37.32 56.65
C ILE A 160 -4.99 -38.60 57.45
N GLU A 161 -4.29 -39.70 57.15
CA GLU A 161 -4.47 -41.00 57.79
C GLU A 161 -4.11 -40.98 59.28
N GLY A 162 -3.04 -40.28 59.64
CA GLY A 162 -2.47 -40.23 61.00
C GLY A 162 -3.25 -39.37 62.01
N GLY A 163 -4.52 -39.05 61.74
CA GLY A 163 -5.35 -38.22 62.62
C GLY A 163 -5.44 -36.76 62.18
N GLY A 164 -5.40 -36.49 60.87
CA GLY A 164 -5.81 -35.22 60.30
C GLY A 164 -7.18 -34.88 60.87
N GLU A 165 -7.19 -33.86 61.73
CA GLU A 165 -8.30 -33.47 62.60
C GLU A 165 -9.63 -33.69 61.88
N ARG A 166 -10.57 -34.38 62.55
CA ARG A 166 -11.95 -34.65 62.09
C ARG A 166 -12.38 -33.49 61.17
N PHE A 167 -12.91 -33.78 59.97
CA PHE A 167 -13.39 -32.80 58.95
C PHE A 167 -12.45 -32.41 57.79
N GLY A 168 -11.43 -33.21 57.42
CA GLY A 168 -10.75 -33.06 56.12
C GLY A 168 -9.87 -31.81 56.01
N ARG A 169 -9.11 -31.52 57.07
CA ARG A 169 -8.16 -30.41 57.12
C ARG A 169 -6.77 -30.92 57.51
N ILE A 170 -5.74 -30.33 56.91
CA ILE A 170 -4.34 -30.58 57.24
C ILE A 170 -3.75 -29.30 57.84
N ARG A 171 -3.07 -29.41 58.98
CA ARG A 171 -2.27 -28.32 59.52
C ARG A 171 -0.93 -28.27 58.80
N CYS A 172 -0.65 -27.18 58.09
CA CYS A 172 0.60 -27.02 57.36
C CYS A 172 1.82 -27.11 58.29
N PRO A 173 2.80 -28.00 58.05
CA PRO A 173 4.02 -28.09 58.87
C PRO A 173 4.88 -26.82 58.88
N GLN A 174 4.82 -26.00 57.82
CA GLN A 174 5.65 -24.80 57.69
C GLN A 174 5.03 -23.57 58.34
N CYS A 175 3.73 -23.33 58.16
CA CYS A 175 3.08 -22.09 58.64
C CYS A 175 1.96 -22.33 59.66
N ARG A 176 1.66 -23.59 59.99
CA ARG A 176 0.61 -24.02 60.92
C ARG A 176 -0.82 -23.62 60.52
N ARG A 177 -1.03 -23.03 59.34
CA ARG A 177 -2.37 -22.74 58.79
C ARG A 177 -3.11 -24.05 58.50
N LEU A 178 -4.38 -24.11 58.91
CA LEU A 178 -5.28 -25.20 58.54
C LEU A 178 -5.70 -25.03 57.08
N CYS A 179 -5.36 -26.03 56.26
CA CYS A 179 -5.65 -26.06 54.83
C CYS A 179 -6.70 -27.14 54.59
N ARG A 180 -7.76 -26.81 53.83
CA ARG A 180 -8.82 -27.77 53.52
C ARG A 180 -8.33 -28.78 52.47
N VAL A 181 -8.69 -30.04 52.65
CA VAL A 181 -8.53 -31.08 51.64
C VAL A 181 -9.90 -31.70 51.40
N GLU A 182 -10.49 -31.37 50.25
CA GLU A 182 -11.83 -31.84 49.90
C GLU A 182 -11.85 -33.37 49.77
N ASN A 183 -12.84 -33.99 50.41
CA ASN A 183 -13.06 -35.43 50.37
C ASN A 183 -11.82 -36.28 50.70
N TRP A 184 -10.88 -35.75 51.50
CA TRP A 184 -9.66 -36.45 51.90
C TRP A 184 -8.76 -36.85 50.70
N GLN A 185 -8.93 -36.21 49.54
CA GLN A 185 -8.22 -36.53 48.30
C GLN A 185 -7.08 -35.54 48.04
N THR A 186 -5.84 -35.93 48.37
CA THR A 186 -4.65 -35.05 48.21
C THR A 186 -4.21 -34.85 46.76
N TRP A 187 -4.48 -35.82 45.88
CA TRP A 187 -4.21 -35.73 44.44
C TRP A 187 -4.98 -34.62 43.73
N LYS A 188 -6.08 -34.11 44.33
CA LYS A 188 -6.85 -32.97 43.83
C LYS A 188 -6.23 -31.63 44.16
N LEU A 189 -5.27 -31.58 45.08
CA LEU A 189 -4.54 -30.37 45.36
C LEU A 189 -3.70 -29.96 44.14
N THR A 190 -3.55 -28.65 43.96
CA THR A 190 -2.85 -28.09 42.81
C THR A 190 -1.43 -28.65 42.72
N LEU A 191 -1.09 -29.22 41.58
CA LEU A 191 0.26 -29.70 41.26
C LEU A 191 1.18 -28.49 41.08
N ASN A 192 2.31 -28.48 41.78
CA ASN A 192 3.33 -27.46 41.59
C ASN A 192 4.32 -27.91 40.49
N LEU A 193 3.94 -27.66 39.22
CA LEU A 193 4.76 -28.02 38.05
C LEU A 193 6.15 -27.38 38.05
N ALA A 194 6.35 -26.27 38.76
CA ALA A 194 7.65 -25.60 38.84
C ALA A 194 8.68 -26.36 39.70
N LEU A 195 8.27 -27.43 40.40
CA LEU A 195 9.11 -28.25 41.27
C LEU A 195 9.37 -29.66 40.72
N LEU A 196 8.96 -29.92 39.47
CA LEU A 196 9.26 -31.12 38.69
C LEU A 196 10.27 -30.78 37.59
#